data_AF-A0A399PAP4-F1
#
_entry.id   AF-A0A399PAP4-F1
#
_cell.length_a   1.000
_cell.length_b   1.000
_cell.length_c   1.000
_cell.angle_alpha   90.00
_cell.angle_beta   90.00
_cell.angle_gamma   90.00
#
_symmetry.space_group_name_H-M   'P 1'
#
loop_
_entity.id
_entity.type
_entity.pdbx_description
1 polymer ?
#
loop_
_entity_poly.entity_id
_entity_poly.type
_entity_poly.pdbx_seq_one_letter_code
_entity_poly.pdbx_strand_id
1 'polypeptide(L)'
;MLEHIGDLLAEAGRPFILMDVDWFHRSWPPASWDPDNVVVEARAMAATWALFQEAGPRQLVVSGVVAERADLDRYRDALGIDVRCVLLTASPAVVEARLRSRYDDDRRAARDWHLARHADLAARLGASGLDGTTIATDDRTPREV
;
A
#
# COMPACT_ATOMS: atom_id res chain seq x y z
N MET A 1 2.99 10.06 -1.22
CA MET A 1 3.08 9.24 -2.45
C MET A 1 1.71 9.06 -3.08
N LEU A 2 0.75 8.37 -2.43
CA LEU A 2 -0.63 8.28 -2.93
C LEU A 2 -1.22 9.66 -3.31
N GLU A 3 -1.04 10.66 -2.43
CA GLU A 3 -1.48 12.03 -2.68
C GLU A 3 -0.94 12.58 -4.01
N HIS A 4 0.35 12.38 -4.31
CA HIS A 4 0.99 12.90 -5.52
C HIS A 4 0.51 12.16 -6.77
N ILE A 5 0.22 10.85 -6.67
CA ILE A 5 -0.45 10.11 -7.75
C ILE A 5 -1.84 10.69 -8.01
N GLY A 6 -2.57 11.06 -6.94
CA GLY A 6 -3.86 11.73 -7.05
C GLY A 6 -3.75 13.06 -7.80
N ASP A 7 -2.77 13.89 -7.44
CA ASP A 7 -2.52 15.16 -8.12
C ASP A 7 -2.23 14.95 -9.61
N LEU A 8 -1.35 14.00 -9.96
CA LEU A 8 -1.02 13.68 -11.35
C LEU A 8 -2.23 13.17 -12.15
N LEU A 9 -3.07 12.33 -11.55
CA LEU A 9 -4.29 11.83 -12.20
C LEU A 9 -5.32 12.95 -12.39
N ALA A 10 -5.46 13.84 -11.40
CA ALA A 10 -6.33 15.01 -11.47
C ALA A 10 -5.87 15.99 -12.57
N GLU A 11 -4.57 16.33 -12.60
CA GLU A 11 -3.96 17.18 -13.63
C GLU A 11 -4.15 16.59 -15.04
N ALA A 12 -4.10 15.26 -15.16
CA ALA A 12 -4.35 14.54 -16.41
C ALA A 12 -5.85 14.36 -16.76
N GLY A 13 -6.77 14.85 -15.93
CA GLY A 13 -8.21 14.71 -16.12
C GLY A 13 -8.71 13.26 -16.07
N ARG A 14 -8.01 12.38 -15.35
CA ARG A 14 -8.35 10.96 -15.24
C ARG A 14 -9.06 10.70 -13.92
N PRO A 15 -10.34 10.28 -13.92
CA PRO A 15 -11.04 9.93 -12.69
C PRO A 15 -10.33 8.80 -11.94
N PHE A 16 -10.18 8.95 -10.62
CA PHE A 16 -9.45 8.00 -9.80
C PHE A 16 -10.05 7.87 -8.40
N ILE A 17 -9.56 6.86 -7.69
CA ILE A 17 -9.71 6.70 -6.26
C ILE A 17 -8.41 6.14 -5.67
N LEU A 18 -8.05 6.66 -4.51
CA LEU A 18 -6.89 6.25 -3.74
C LEU A 18 -7.38 5.49 -2.50
N MET A 19 -6.79 4.32 -2.25
CA MET A 19 -6.98 3.60 -1.00
C MET A 19 -5.62 3.29 -0.39
N ASP A 20 -5.49 3.53 0.90
CA ASP A 20 -4.31 3.16 1.68
C ASP A 20 -4.72 2.06 2.65
N VAL A 21 -4.15 0.87 2.46
CA VAL A 21 -4.45 -0.34 3.23
C VAL A 21 -4.29 -0.08 4.72
N ASP A 22 -3.25 0.66 5.14
CA ASP A 22 -2.99 0.94 6.56
C ASP A 22 -4.14 1.72 7.22
N TRP A 23 -4.90 2.51 6.44
CA TRP A 23 -6.08 3.22 6.95
C TRP A 23 -7.27 2.31 7.18
N PHE A 24 -7.49 1.32 6.30
CA PHE A 24 -8.53 0.29 6.49
C PHE A 24 -8.13 -0.72 7.57
N HIS A 25 -6.83 -0.91 7.78
CA HIS A 25 -6.29 -1.79 8.81
C HIS A 25 -6.46 -1.24 10.24
N ARG A 26 -6.68 0.08 10.39
CA ARG A 26 -6.87 0.78 11.68
C ARG A 26 -8.26 0.58 12.27
N SER A 27 -8.67 -0.68 12.44
CA SER A 27 -9.86 -1.04 13.21
C SER A 27 -9.46 -1.61 14.58
N TRP A 28 -10.21 -1.27 15.63
CA TRP A 28 -10.01 -1.83 16.97
C TRP A 28 -11.32 -1.90 17.76
N PRO A 29 -11.58 -2.99 18.51
CA PRO A 29 -10.84 -4.26 18.45
C PRO A 29 -11.08 -4.97 17.10
N PRO A 30 -10.14 -5.81 16.64
CA PRO A 30 -10.40 -6.65 15.47
C PRO A 30 -11.53 -7.64 15.78
N ALA A 31 -12.19 -8.12 14.73
CA ALA A 31 -13.22 -9.14 14.87
C ALA A 31 -12.59 -10.45 15.39
N SER A 32 -13.31 -11.19 16.25
CA SER A 32 -12.80 -12.44 16.82
C SER A 32 -12.46 -13.52 15.79
N TRP A 33 -13.10 -13.47 14.62
CA TRP A 33 -12.89 -14.38 13.49
C TRP A 33 -11.86 -13.87 12.47
N ASP A 34 -11.37 -12.65 12.64
CA ASP A 34 -10.36 -12.00 11.79
C ASP A 34 -9.42 -11.17 12.68
N PRO A 35 -8.59 -11.83 13.51
CA PRO A 35 -7.76 -11.15 14.50
C PRO A 35 -6.69 -10.25 13.86
N ASP A 36 -6.27 -10.58 12.64
CA ASP A 36 -5.32 -9.79 11.85
C ASP A 36 -6.03 -8.70 11.03
N ASN A 37 -7.36 -8.59 11.10
CA ASN A 37 -8.18 -7.58 10.40
C ASN A 37 -8.01 -7.56 8.86
N VAL A 38 -7.52 -8.64 8.25
CA VAL A 38 -7.20 -8.67 6.81
C VAL A 38 -8.44 -8.95 5.95
N VAL A 39 -9.42 -9.68 6.47
CA VAL A 39 -10.66 -10.00 5.75
C VAL A 39 -11.64 -8.83 5.82
N VAL A 40 -11.82 -8.24 7.01
CA VAL A 40 -12.66 -7.05 7.21
C VAL A 40 -12.13 -5.87 6.40
N GLU A 41 -10.81 -5.63 6.42
CA GLU A 41 -10.14 -4.62 5.60
C GLU A 41 -10.47 -4.79 4.10
N ALA A 42 -10.22 -5.98 3.54
CA ALA A 42 -10.46 -6.24 2.12
C ALA A 42 -11.93 -6.03 1.74
N ARG A 43 -12.87 -6.45 2.60
CA ARG A 43 -14.31 -6.24 2.41
C ARG A 43 -14.70 -4.76 2.47
N ALA A 44 -14.12 -4.01 3.39
CA ALA A 44 -14.38 -2.56 3.51
C ALA A 44 -13.85 -1.79 2.30
N MET A 45 -12.66 -2.17 1.80
CA MET A 45 -12.12 -1.63 0.55
C MET A 45 -13.02 -1.96 -0.65
N ALA A 46 -13.49 -3.21 -0.75
CA ALA A 46 -14.42 -3.63 -1.80
C ALA A 46 -15.76 -2.87 -1.77
N ALA A 47 -16.34 -2.68 -0.58
CA ALA A 47 -17.57 -1.90 -0.42
C ALA A 47 -17.36 -0.44 -0.85
N THR A 48 -16.22 0.14 -0.49
CA THR A 48 -15.86 1.50 -0.89
C THR A 48 -15.69 1.57 -2.41
N TRP A 49 -14.98 0.60 -3.01
CA TRP A 49 -14.77 0.52 -4.44
C TRP A 49 -16.09 0.46 -5.21
N ALA A 50 -17.03 -0.39 -4.77
CA ALA A 50 -18.34 -0.52 -5.36
C ALA A 50 -19.12 0.80 -5.37
N LEU A 51 -19.14 1.53 -4.24
CA LEU A 51 -19.80 2.83 -4.14
C LEU A 51 -19.23 3.85 -5.13
N PHE A 52 -17.91 3.88 -5.28
CA PHE A 52 -17.32 4.80 -6.23
C PHE A 52 -17.58 4.37 -7.68
N GLN A 53 -17.65 3.08 -7.98
CA GLN A 53 -18.03 2.62 -9.33
C GLN A 53 -19.43 3.10 -9.74
N GLU A 54 -20.37 3.26 -8.80
CA GLU A 54 -21.69 3.85 -9.08
C GLU A 54 -21.59 5.31 -9.57
N ALA A 55 -20.61 6.07 -9.08
CA ALA A 55 -20.36 7.43 -9.51
C ALA A 55 -19.68 7.52 -10.90
N GLY A 56 -19.40 6.39 -11.55
CA GLY A 56 -18.82 6.29 -12.90
C GLY A 56 -17.41 5.70 -12.96
N PRO A 57 -16.85 5.49 -14.17
CA PRO A 57 -15.57 4.85 -14.38
C PRO A 57 -14.42 5.62 -13.73
N ARG A 58 -13.53 4.91 -13.02
CA ARG A 58 -12.34 5.48 -12.42
C ARG A 58 -11.25 4.43 -12.24
N GLN A 59 -10.00 4.88 -12.12
CA GLN A 59 -8.88 4.01 -11.80
C GLN A 59 -8.77 3.84 -10.27
N LEU A 60 -8.67 2.61 -9.79
CA LEU A 60 -8.33 2.32 -8.40
C LEU A 60 -6.80 2.26 -8.25
N VAL A 61 -6.26 3.02 -7.30
CA VAL A 61 -4.86 2.96 -6.88
C VAL A 61 -4.83 2.60 -5.39
N VAL A 62 -4.12 1.53 -5.06
CA VAL A 62 -3.98 1.03 -3.70
C VAL A 62 -2.52 1.15 -3.27
N SER A 63 -2.26 1.70 -2.09
CA SER A 63 -0.96 1.58 -1.41
C SER A 63 -1.10 0.58 -0.27
N GLY A 64 -0.19 -0.38 -0.21
CA GLY A 64 -0.16 -1.40 0.82
C GLY A 64 0.98 -2.36 0.61
N VAL A 65 1.13 -3.31 1.53
CA VAL A 65 2.12 -4.39 1.44
C VAL A 65 1.41 -5.66 0.98
N VAL A 66 1.90 -6.24 -0.10
CA VAL A 66 1.46 -7.53 -0.64
C VAL A 66 2.68 -8.44 -0.66
N ALA A 67 2.85 -9.24 0.39
CA ALA A 67 4.06 -10.04 0.58
C ALA A 67 3.94 -11.43 -0.03
N GLU A 68 2.71 -11.95 -0.12
CA GLU A 68 2.43 -13.32 -0.52
C GLU A 68 1.30 -13.38 -1.55
N ARG A 69 1.26 -14.45 -2.35
CA ARG A 69 0.22 -14.64 -3.39
C ARG A 69 -1.19 -14.56 -2.79
N ALA A 70 -1.38 -15.11 -1.59
CA ALA A 70 -2.64 -15.08 -0.87
C ALA A 70 -3.13 -13.66 -0.56
N ASP A 71 -2.23 -12.70 -0.32
CA ASP A 71 -2.59 -11.28 -0.13
C ASP A 71 -3.19 -10.72 -1.42
N LEU A 72 -2.52 -10.97 -2.55
CA LEU A 72 -2.97 -10.47 -3.85
C LEU A 72 -4.30 -11.10 -4.26
N ASP A 73 -4.45 -12.41 -4.05
CA ASP A 73 -5.67 -13.14 -4.39
C ASP A 73 -6.84 -12.63 -3.53
N ARG A 74 -6.63 -12.37 -2.23
CA ARG A 74 -7.63 -11.75 -1.36
C ARG A 74 -8.13 -10.40 -1.90
N TYR A 75 -7.23 -9.54 -2.38
CA TYR A 75 -7.64 -8.25 -2.96
C TYR A 75 -8.33 -8.42 -4.32
N ARG A 76 -7.85 -9.33 -5.18
CA ARG A 76 -8.50 -9.63 -6.47
C ARG A 76 -9.92 -10.14 -6.27
N ASP A 77 -10.09 -11.09 -5.37
CA ASP A 77 -11.39 -11.69 -5.05
C ASP A 77 -12.34 -10.67 -4.45
N ALA A 78 -11.87 -9.87 -3.48
CA ALA A 78 -12.70 -8.86 -2.84
C ALA A 78 -13.10 -7.72 -3.78
N LEU A 79 -12.15 -7.20 -4.58
CA LEU A 79 -12.39 -6.05 -5.46
C LEU A 79 -13.08 -6.44 -6.78
N GLY A 80 -13.04 -7.73 -7.16
CA GLY A 80 -13.64 -8.24 -8.39
C GLY A 80 -12.95 -7.73 -9.66
N ILE A 81 -11.69 -7.32 -9.57
CA ILE A 81 -10.89 -6.78 -10.68
C ILE A 81 -9.50 -7.40 -10.66
N ASP A 82 -8.82 -7.38 -11.81
CA ASP A 82 -7.41 -7.71 -11.84
C ASP A 82 -6.58 -6.60 -11.15
N VAL A 83 -5.63 -7.02 -10.32
CA VAL A 83 -4.76 -6.14 -9.54
C VAL A 83 -3.33 -6.33 -10.04
N ARG A 84 -2.74 -5.24 -10.53
CA ARG A 84 -1.32 -5.19 -10.90
C ARG A 84 -0.51 -4.64 -9.74
N CYS A 85 0.47 -5.42 -9.27
CA CYS A 85 1.43 -4.96 -8.26
C CYS A 85 2.57 -4.15 -8.90
N VAL A 86 2.86 -2.99 -8.32
CA VAL A 86 4.06 -2.20 -8.58
C VAL A 86 4.90 -2.21 -7.32
N LEU A 87 6.08 -2.81 -7.39
CA LEU A 87 7.01 -2.87 -6.26
C LEU A 87 7.87 -1.62 -6.25
N LEU A 88 7.84 -0.88 -5.14
CA LEU A 88 8.72 0.26 -4.92
C LEU A 88 9.91 -0.17 -4.09
N THR A 89 11.11 0.05 -4.61
CA THR A 89 12.35 -0.30 -3.94
C THR A 89 13.16 0.94 -3.57
N ALA A 90 13.95 0.82 -2.53
CA ALA A 90 15.01 1.76 -2.17
C ALA A 90 16.13 0.99 -1.49
N SER A 91 17.36 1.49 -1.59
CA SER A 91 18.48 0.93 -0.84
C SER A 91 18.24 0.99 0.67
N PRO A 92 18.81 0.06 1.45
CA PRO A 92 18.65 0.05 2.91
C PRO A 92 18.99 1.40 3.56
N ALA A 93 20.08 2.03 3.12
CA ALA A 93 20.49 3.34 3.63
C ALA A 93 19.43 4.43 3.40
N VAL A 94 18.79 4.45 2.23
CA VAL A 94 17.71 5.39 1.92
C VAL A 94 16.46 5.09 2.75
N VAL A 95 16.09 3.82 2.91
CA VAL A 95 14.94 3.42 3.75
C VAL A 95 15.16 3.82 5.20
N GLU A 96 16.34 3.55 5.76
CA GLU A 96 16.68 3.94 7.12
C GLU A 96 16.64 5.45 7.32
N ALA A 97 17.20 6.23 6.38
CA ALA A 97 17.15 7.68 6.42
C ALA A 97 15.70 8.20 6.40
N ARG A 98 14.85 7.66 5.52
CA ARG A 98 13.42 8.01 5.43
C ARG A 98 12.67 7.67 6.71
N LEU A 99 12.90 6.48 7.28
CA LEU A 99 12.29 6.08 8.55
C LEU A 99 12.72 7.01 9.69
N ARG A 100 14.01 7.34 9.80
CA ARG A 100 14.50 8.26 10.83
C ARG A 100 13.93 9.67 10.68
N SER A 101 13.69 10.14 9.46
CA SER A 101 13.07 11.44 9.20
C SER A 101 11.57 11.47 9.44
N ARG A 102 10.87 10.34 9.32
CA ARG A 102 9.39 10.27 9.38
C ARG A 102 8.86 10.19 10.82
N TYR A 103 9.65 9.66 11.75
CA TYR A 103 9.23 9.43 13.13
C TYR A 103 9.96 10.36 14.07
N ASP A 104 9.20 11.27 14.67
CA ASP A 104 9.67 12.10 15.78
C ASP A 104 9.96 11.25 17.02
N ASP A 105 10.62 11.86 18.00
CA ASP A 105 11.06 11.21 19.24
C ASP A 105 9.92 10.51 20.02
N ASP A 106 8.69 11.02 19.91
CA ASP A 106 7.51 10.43 20.55
C ASP A 106 7.07 9.10 19.91
N ARG A 107 7.61 8.76 18.73
CA ARG A 107 7.30 7.53 17.99
C ARG A 107 8.50 6.60 17.81
N ARG A 108 9.51 6.71 18.69
CA ARG A 108 10.72 5.87 18.66
C ARG A 108 10.44 4.37 18.59
N ALA A 109 9.49 3.86 19.36
CA ALA A 109 9.16 2.43 19.34
C ALA A 109 8.67 1.94 17.95
N ALA A 110 7.85 2.74 17.28
CA ALA A 110 7.40 2.44 15.92
C ALA A 110 8.56 2.51 14.92
N ARG A 111 9.40 3.55 15.02
CA ARG A 111 10.62 3.68 14.21
C ARG A 111 11.54 2.47 14.34
N ASP A 112 11.86 2.07 15.57
CA ASP A 112 12.81 0.99 15.83
C ASP A 112 12.25 -0.36 15.36
N TRP A 113 10.94 -0.58 15.49
CA TRP A 113 10.25 -1.73 14.91
C TRP A 113 10.41 -1.79 13.38
N HIS A 114 10.21 -0.67 12.68
CA HIS A 114 10.39 -0.60 11.23
C HIS A 114 11.85 -0.82 10.82
N LEU A 115 12.80 -0.18 11.53
CA LEU A 115 14.24 -0.34 11.27
C LEU A 115 14.67 -1.80 11.41
N ALA A 116 14.16 -2.52 12.42
CA ALA A 116 14.51 -3.93 12.62
C ALA A 116 13.96 -4.89 11.54
N ARG A 117 12.92 -4.48 10.81
CA ARG A 117 12.17 -5.36 9.88
C ARG A 117 12.30 -5.01 8.41
N HIS A 118 12.71 -3.78 8.08
CA HIS A 118 12.65 -3.29 6.71
C HIS A 118 13.44 -4.16 5.70
N ALA A 119 14.61 -4.68 6.11
CA ALA A 119 15.43 -5.53 5.25
C ALA A 119 14.79 -6.90 4.97
N ASP A 120 14.21 -7.53 5.99
CA ASP A 120 13.47 -8.80 5.84
C ASP A 120 12.26 -8.61 4.94
N LEU A 121 11.49 -7.54 5.16
CA LEU A 121 10.34 -7.23 4.32
C LEU A 121 10.73 -6.98 2.87
N ALA A 122 11.80 -6.20 2.62
CA ALA A 122 12.29 -5.95 1.27
C ALA A 122 12.73 -7.25 0.56
N ALA A 123 13.41 -8.16 1.29
CA ALA A 123 13.81 -9.45 0.77
C ALA A 123 12.60 -10.34 0.43
N ARG A 124 11.60 -10.41 1.31
CA ARG A 124 10.35 -11.14 1.08
C ARG A 124 9.60 -10.60 -0.14
N LEU A 125 9.46 -9.28 -0.26
CA LEU A 125 8.78 -8.65 -1.38
C LEU A 125 9.50 -8.93 -2.71
N GLY A 126 10.83 -8.80 -2.74
CA GLY A 126 11.63 -9.10 -3.93
C GLY A 126 11.61 -10.57 -4.33
N ALA A 127 11.49 -11.49 -3.37
CA ALA A 127 11.39 -12.93 -3.64
C ALA A 127 9.99 -13.41 -4.02
N SER A 128 8.96 -12.58 -3.79
CA SER A 128 7.55 -12.96 -3.98
C SER A 128 7.17 -13.22 -5.45
N GLY A 129 7.87 -12.59 -6.41
CA GLY A 129 7.58 -12.67 -7.84
C GLY A 129 6.16 -12.21 -8.20
N LEU A 130 5.55 -11.37 -7.36
CA LEU A 130 4.20 -10.85 -7.55
C LEU A 130 4.19 -9.55 -8.38
N ASP A 131 5.34 -8.89 -8.50
CA ASP A 131 5.46 -7.58 -9.13
C ASP A 131 5.42 -7.68 -10.66
N GLY A 132 4.51 -6.91 -11.25
CA GLY A 132 4.48 -6.72 -12.71
C GLY A 132 5.44 -5.62 -13.16
N THR A 133 5.91 -4.77 -12.24
CA THR A 133 6.85 -3.67 -12.48
C THR A 133 7.54 -3.30 -11.17
N THR A 134 8.85 -3.13 -11.21
CA THR A 134 9.66 -2.64 -10.09
C THR A 134 10.13 -1.20 -10.37
N ILE A 135 10.03 -0.30 -9.39
CA ILE A 135 10.50 1.08 -9.49
C ILE A 135 11.45 1.38 -8.34
N ALA A 136 12.73 1.65 -8.67
CA ALA A 136 13.70 2.16 -7.72
C ALA A 136 13.43 3.64 -7.43
N THR A 137 13.41 3.99 -6.15
CA THR A 137 12.98 5.31 -5.67
C THR A 137 14.10 6.09 -4.97
N ASP A 138 15.33 5.57 -4.93
CA ASP A 138 16.47 6.15 -4.21
C ASP A 138 16.65 7.65 -4.49
N ASP A 139 16.71 8.00 -5.78
CA ASP A 139 16.95 9.37 -6.26
C ASP A 139 15.70 10.02 -6.87
N ARG A 140 14.50 9.51 -6.52
CA ARG A 140 13.23 10.01 -7.05
C ARG A 140 12.42 10.67 -5.97
N THR A 141 11.84 11.81 -6.31
CA THR A 141 10.78 12.43 -5.54
C THR A 141 9.48 11.61 -5.67
N PRO A 142 8.53 11.75 -4.73
CA PRO A 142 7.24 11.06 -4.84
C PRO A 142 6.43 11.39 -6.10
N ARG A 143 6.75 12.48 -6.82
CA ARG A 143 6.10 12.88 -8.07
C ARG A 143 6.74 12.24 -9.31
N GLU A 144 7.99 11.78 -9.22
CA GLU A 144 8.74 11.14 -10.32
C GLU A 144 8.57 9.61 -10.36
N VAL A 145 7.80 9.07 -9.41
CA VAL A 145 7.43 7.66 -9.29
C VAL A 145 6.01 7.48 -9.79
#